data_AF-A0A507EDJ0-F1
#
_entry.id   AF-A0A507EDJ0-F1
#
_cell.length_a   1.000
_cell.length_b   1.000
_cell.length_c   1.000
_cell.angle_alpha   90.00
_cell.angle_beta   90.00
_cell.angle_gamma   90.00
#
_symmetry.space_group_name_H-M   'P 1'
#
loop_
_entity.id
_entity.type
_entity.pdbx_description
1 polymer ?
#
loop_
_entity_poly.entity_id
_entity_poly.type
_entity_poly.pdbx_seq_one_letter_code
_entity_poly.pdbx_strand_id
1 'polypeptide(L)'
;MPVQHRSPAAASSVTVPVQNLFIPYNAKLDATSIPRAAELPTLVNNQDIEYARALTKQHRPEQLLRAAMLKEKAELHEASIKRAGSWHNTIMGGRRQRLAAKEERLKKQEEEKQKIDAEWALVKQNERKKAIDRAKYLQHVEQPRIRQMHSALLQSNVLQERDMQVAQHKEELRRQREFTNATAAAQNDLAHQAVIDDLQAQIRARVATVRCGREQAQQAEERRKELKRIGSGGILALKITGSPTDAVPEPEARLDYAAQEAAIRVAKAAEWEKKQAQVELQRKALDEITAKHRIEKQQQREEETKKNEENIKFAQMKELFAAQRKHAEHHIVRQRQHRSELAGRVAAEEQENKRKVQDVFYERNVHAHDGQLEQRLAAEHHKRQLAVLDENEFKLKHAIERQERIKQEREAAVAERLQNEKEDEADIQADYGIARSKQVELDKLKAAHREQILQHEKERAERAARKIVEEESELKATDRADTEFEAYAMGLISEWGAAGKDVKPLLRVLRQEHGDRKPPPPAASQSRTTDSFARLGMGYVTRSGAII
;
A
#
# COMPACT_ATOMS: atom_id res chain seq x y z
N MET A 1 9.43 -39.93 -9.43
CA MET A 1 9.28 -40.96 -10.49
C MET A 1 9.82 -40.42 -11.81
N PRO A 2 11.12 -40.56 -12.11
CA PRO A 2 11.67 -40.19 -13.42
C PRO A 2 11.53 -41.37 -14.39
N VAL A 3 10.77 -41.20 -15.47
CA VAL A 3 10.61 -42.24 -16.51
C VAL A 3 11.83 -42.23 -17.43
N GLN A 4 12.65 -43.26 -17.31
CA GLN A 4 13.78 -43.51 -18.21
C GLN A 4 13.25 -44.01 -19.56
N HIS A 5 13.50 -43.27 -20.65
CA HIS A 5 13.35 -43.82 -21.99
C HIS A 5 14.64 -44.50 -22.45
N ARG A 6 14.54 -45.81 -22.69
CA ARG A 6 15.61 -46.65 -23.24
C ARG A 6 15.93 -46.24 -24.68
N SER A 7 17.20 -45.96 -24.98
CA SER A 7 17.72 -46.06 -26.34
C SER A 7 18.04 -47.53 -26.65
N PRO A 8 17.58 -48.09 -27.79
CA PRO A 8 18.02 -49.40 -28.26
C PRO A 8 19.40 -49.31 -28.93
N ALA A 9 20.20 -50.36 -28.80
CA ALA A 9 21.51 -50.47 -29.43
C ALA A 9 21.43 -50.53 -30.96
N ALA A 10 22.38 -49.88 -31.64
CA ALA A 10 22.60 -50.07 -33.07
C ALA A 10 23.68 -51.16 -33.28
N ALA A 11 23.37 -52.16 -34.10
CA ALA A 11 24.27 -53.26 -34.39
C ALA A 11 25.40 -52.87 -35.35
N SER A 12 26.56 -53.49 -35.18
CA SER A 12 27.65 -53.46 -36.14
C SER A 12 27.24 -54.12 -37.46
N SER A 13 27.39 -53.41 -38.57
CA SER A 13 27.45 -54.03 -39.90
C SER A 13 28.55 -53.35 -40.72
N VAL A 14 29.49 -54.16 -41.19
CA VAL A 14 30.59 -53.73 -42.04
C VAL A 14 30.04 -53.50 -43.44
N THR A 15 30.13 -52.27 -43.96
CA THR A 15 29.81 -51.95 -45.35
C THR A 15 30.97 -51.25 -46.03
N VAL A 16 31.34 -51.79 -47.19
CA VAL A 16 32.46 -51.34 -48.02
C VAL A 16 32.16 -49.97 -48.63
N PRO A 17 33.09 -49.00 -48.62
CA PRO A 17 32.87 -47.69 -49.24
C PRO A 17 32.94 -47.79 -50.77
N VAL A 18 31.81 -48.12 -51.40
CA VAL A 18 31.63 -47.89 -52.84
C VAL A 18 31.52 -46.39 -53.05
N GLN A 19 32.53 -45.79 -53.68
CA GLN A 19 32.56 -44.38 -54.06
C GLN A 19 31.59 -44.11 -55.22
N ASN A 20 30.28 -44.12 -54.92
CA ASN A 20 29.26 -43.65 -55.85
C ASN A 20 29.31 -42.13 -55.92
N LEU A 21 29.98 -41.61 -56.96
CA LEU A 21 29.94 -40.21 -57.38
C LEU A 21 28.52 -39.82 -57.80
N PHE A 22 27.69 -39.47 -56.81
CA PHE A 22 26.38 -38.86 -57.04
C PHE A 22 26.59 -37.41 -57.49
N ILE A 23 26.54 -37.17 -58.81
CA ILE A 23 26.55 -35.84 -59.39
C ILE A 23 25.11 -35.30 -59.35
N PRO A 24 24.78 -34.28 -58.54
CA PRO A 24 23.44 -33.72 -58.50
C PRO A 24 23.14 -32.98 -59.81
N TYR A 25 21.98 -33.27 -60.40
CA TYR A 25 21.55 -32.82 -61.74
C TYR A 25 21.31 -31.30 -61.89
N ASN A 26 21.71 -30.49 -60.90
CA ASN A 26 21.58 -29.03 -60.86
C ASN A 26 22.82 -28.35 -60.23
N ALA A 27 24.00 -28.97 -60.28
CA ALA A 27 25.24 -28.28 -60.00
C ALA A 27 25.52 -27.26 -61.13
N LYS A 28 25.58 -25.97 -60.80
CA LYS A 28 26.14 -24.96 -61.71
C LYS A 28 27.62 -25.30 -61.87
N LEU A 29 28.02 -25.67 -63.08
CA LEU A 29 29.44 -25.86 -63.42
C LEU A 29 30.11 -24.49 -63.38
N ASP A 30 30.90 -24.23 -62.34
CA ASP A 30 31.71 -23.01 -62.26
C ASP A 30 32.71 -23.00 -63.43
N ALA A 31 32.66 -21.93 -64.22
CA ALA A 31 33.36 -21.78 -65.50
C ALA A 31 34.90 -21.73 -65.38
N THR A 32 35.44 -21.88 -64.17
CA THR A 32 36.86 -21.96 -63.84
C THR A 32 37.41 -23.40 -63.80
N SER A 33 36.55 -24.42 -63.95
CA SER A 33 36.91 -25.84 -63.81
C SER A 33 37.20 -26.58 -65.14
N ILE A 34 37.05 -25.91 -66.29
CA ILE A 34 37.46 -26.47 -67.59
C ILE A 34 38.94 -26.11 -67.83
N PRO A 35 39.87 -27.08 -67.93
CA PRO A 35 41.24 -26.77 -68.30
C PRO A 35 41.25 -26.15 -69.70
N ARG A 36 41.76 -24.93 -69.81
CA ARG A 36 41.87 -24.18 -71.07
C ARG A 36 42.73 -24.98 -72.05
N ALA A 37 42.08 -25.67 -72.98
CA ALA A 37 42.76 -26.48 -73.98
C ALA A 37 43.74 -25.61 -74.75
N ALA A 38 44.99 -26.07 -74.88
CA ALA A 38 46.02 -25.33 -75.58
C ALA A 38 45.58 -25.09 -77.04
N GLU A 39 45.52 -23.82 -77.43
CA GLU A 39 45.21 -23.41 -78.80
C GLU A 39 46.38 -23.79 -79.72
N LEU A 40 46.39 -25.05 -80.18
CA LEU A 40 47.17 -25.50 -81.32
C LEU A 40 46.37 -25.17 -82.59
N PRO A 41 46.81 -24.20 -83.42
CA PRO A 41 46.13 -23.88 -84.67
C PRO A 41 46.34 -25.00 -85.70
N THR A 42 45.43 -25.98 -85.72
CA THR A 42 45.30 -26.92 -86.82
C THR A 42 44.64 -26.24 -88.01
N LEU A 43 45.43 -25.91 -89.03
CA LEU A 43 44.93 -25.40 -90.30
C LEU A 43 44.14 -26.50 -91.03
N VAL A 44 42.81 -26.45 -90.93
CA VAL A 44 41.90 -27.28 -91.73
C VAL A 44 41.76 -26.67 -93.13
N ASN A 45 41.81 -27.50 -94.16
CA ASN A 45 41.70 -27.05 -95.56
C ASN A 45 40.27 -26.58 -95.88
N ASN A 46 40.13 -25.43 -96.54
CA ASN A 46 38.82 -24.84 -96.87
C ASN A 46 37.95 -25.75 -97.76
N GLN A 47 38.55 -26.63 -98.56
CA GLN A 47 37.83 -27.54 -99.45
C GLN A 47 36.94 -28.54 -98.67
N ASP A 48 37.39 -29.02 -97.51
CA ASP A 48 36.63 -29.97 -96.68
C ASP A 48 35.38 -29.30 -96.08
N ILE A 49 35.47 -28.00 -95.76
CA ILE A 49 34.37 -27.19 -95.25
C ILE A 49 33.28 -27.02 -96.32
N GLU A 50 33.66 -26.82 -97.58
CA GLU A 50 32.70 -26.69 -98.68
C GLU A 50 32.01 -28.01 -99.03
N TYR A 51 32.75 -29.13 -99.00
CA TYR A 51 32.17 -30.46 -99.20
C TYR A 51 31.13 -30.80 -98.11
N ALA A 52 31.43 -30.53 -96.84
CA ALA A 52 30.48 -30.69 -95.73
C ALA A 52 29.23 -29.81 -95.89
N ARG A 53 29.37 -28.59 -96.42
CA ARG A 53 28.25 -27.67 -96.74
C ARG A 53 27.40 -28.13 -97.93
N ALA A 54 27.95 -28.92 -98.86
CA ALA A 54 27.17 -29.53 -99.93
C ALA A 54 26.32 -30.70 -99.41
N LEU A 55 26.93 -31.62 -98.65
CA LEU A 55 26.28 -32.82 -98.11
C LEU A 55 25.09 -32.48 -97.20
N THR A 56 25.24 -31.45 -96.37
CA THR A 56 24.19 -30.97 -95.45
C THR A 56 22.97 -30.36 -96.15
N LYS A 57 23.08 -29.92 -97.41
CA LYS A 57 21.93 -29.43 -98.19
C LYS A 57 21.01 -30.58 -98.65
N GLN A 58 21.57 -31.75 -98.96
CA GLN A 58 20.80 -32.90 -99.47
C GLN A 58 19.93 -33.56 -98.38
N HIS A 59 20.43 -33.67 -97.14
CA HIS A 59 19.67 -34.29 -96.03
C HIS A 59 18.69 -33.35 -95.29
N ARG A 60 18.56 -32.10 -95.74
CA ARG A 60 17.71 -31.08 -95.08
C ARG A 60 16.22 -31.44 -94.92
N PRO A 61 15.51 -32.05 -95.90
CA PRO A 61 14.07 -32.32 -95.74
C PRO A 61 13.78 -33.45 -94.74
N GLU A 62 14.61 -34.51 -94.70
CA GLU A 62 14.44 -35.62 -93.75
C GLU A 62 14.65 -35.17 -92.29
N GLN A 63 15.62 -34.28 -92.07
CA GLN A 63 15.89 -33.70 -90.75
C GLN A 63 14.71 -32.85 -90.25
N LEU A 64 14.08 -32.07 -91.14
CA LEU A 64 12.90 -31.26 -90.80
C LEU A 64 11.70 -32.15 -90.42
N LEU A 65 11.46 -33.24 -91.16
CA LEU A 65 10.40 -34.20 -90.84
C LEU A 65 10.64 -34.88 -89.49
N ARG A 66 11.88 -35.34 -89.22
CA ARG A 66 12.25 -35.89 -87.90
C ARG A 66 12.07 -34.87 -86.77
N ALA A 67 12.43 -33.62 -86.99
CA ALA A 67 12.25 -32.55 -86.00
C ALA A 67 10.77 -32.25 -85.72
N ALA A 68 9.89 -32.28 -86.73
CA ALA A 68 8.45 -32.14 -86.56
C ALA A 68 7.87 -33.31 -85.74
N MET A 69 8.18 -34.56 -86.10
CA MET A 69 7.71 -35.75 -85.39
C MET A 69 8.20 -35.80 -83.93
N LEU A 70 9.42 -35.29 -83.64
CA LEU A 70 9.93 -35.19 -82.27
C LEU A 70 9.20 -34.12 -81.45
N LYS A 71 8.83 -32.99 -82.05
CA LYS A 71 8.02 -31.94 -81.40
C LYS A 71 6.62 -32.46 -81.09
N GLU A 72 5.93 -33.03 -82.06
CA GLU A 72 4.59 -33.60 -81.88
C GLU A 72 4.60 -34.69 -80.79
N LYS A 73 5.61 -35.58 -80.80
CA LYS A 73 5.79 -36.59 -79.74
C LYS A 73 6.01 -35.96 -78.36
N ALA A 74 6.78 -34.87 -78.25
CA ALA A 74 6.99 -34.16 -76.99
C ALA A 74 5.71 -33.47 -76.51
N GLU A 75 4.98 -32.79 -77.39
CA GLU A 75 3.71 -32.12 -77.10
C GLU A 75 2.63 -33.11 -76.66
N LEU A 76 2.50 -34.24 -77.35
CA LEU A 76 1.60 -35.34 -76.96
C LEU A 76 2.03 -35.99 -75.64
N HIS A 77 3.33 -36.12 -75.37
CA HIS A 77 3.84 -36.64 -74.11
C HIS A 77 3.53 -35.69 -72.94
N GLU A 78 3.74 -34.38 -73.10
CA GLU A 78 3.34 -33.37 -72.12
C GLU A 78 1.83 -33.35 -71.88
N ALA A 79 1.02 -33.41 -72.95
CA ALA A 79 -0.43 -33.48 -72.85
C ALA A 79 -0.88 -34.75 -72.09
N SER A 80 -0.20 -35.87 -72.32
CA SER A 80 -0.43 -37.12 -71.60
C SER A 80 -0.02 -37.03 -70.12
N ILE A 81 1.11 -36.42 -69.79
CA ILE A 81 1.53 -36.16 -68.40
C ILE A 81 0.53 -35.25 -67.69
N LYS A 82 0.12 -34.15 -68.32
CA LYS A 82 -0.88 -33.21 -67.76
C LYS A 82 -2.22 -33.91 -67.50
N ARG A 83 -2.65 -34.81 -68.40
CA ARG A 83 -3.86 -35.64 -68.24
C ARG A 83 -3.70 -36.72 -67.15
N ALA A 84 -2.58 -37.42 -67.09
CA ALA A 84 -2.30 -38.40 -66.05
C ALA A 84 -2.19 -37.76 -64.65
N GLY A 85 -1.74 -36.50 -64.58
CA GLY A 85 -1.68 -35.72 -63.34
C GLY A 85 -3.06 -35.40 -62.72
N SER A 86 -4.15 -35.43 -63.50
CA SER A 86 -5.52 -35.29 -62.99
C SER A 86 -6.20 -36.64 -62.69
N TRP A 87 -5.52 -37.77 -62.90
CA TRP A 87 -6.08 -39.10 -62.62
C TRP A 87 -5.94 -39.46 -61.14
N HIS A 88 -7.08 -39.47 -60.45
CA HIS A 88 -7.21 -39.80 -59.03
C HIS A 88 -6.73 -41.22 -58.68
N ASN A 89 -6.92 -42.19 -59.58
CA ASN A 89 -6.57 -43.61 -59.37
C ASN A 89 -5.07 -43.93 -59.55
N THR A 90 -4.22 -42.92 -59.74
CA THR A 90 -2.75 -43.11 -59.76
C THR A 90 -2.18 -43.15 -58.34
N ILE A 91 -0.99 -43.72 -58.16
CA ILE A 91 -0.28 -43.73 -56.86
C ILE A 91 -0.09 -42.31 -56.32
N MET A 92 0.19 -41.34 -57.20
CA MET A 92 0.33 -39.93 -56.85
C MET A 92 -1.03 -39.28 -56.51
N GLY A 93 -2.09 -39.58 -57.26
CA GLY A 93 -3.47 -39.16 -56.94
C GLY A 93 -3.92 -39.65 -55.56
N GLY A 94 -3.78 -40.96 -55.29
CA GLY A 94 -4.08 -41.56 -54.00
C GLY A 94 -3.17 -41.10 -52.85
N ARG A 95 -1.94 -40.65 -53.13
CA ARG A 95 -1.09 -39.97 -52.13
C ARG A 95 -1.60 -38.56 -51.84
N ARG A 96 -1.96 -37.78 -52.87
CA ARG A 96 -2.53 -36.43 -52.74
C ARG A 96 -3.85 -36.44 -51.98
N GLN A 97 -4.75 -37.38 -52.27
CA GLN A 97 -6.00 -37.56 -51.53
C GLN A 97 -5.75 -37.90 -50.05
N ARG A 98 -4.83 -38.83 -49.75
CA ARG A 98 -4.48 -39.17 -48.35
C ARG A 98 -3.86 -38.01 -47.59
N LEU A 99 -3.06 -37.17 -48.24
CA LEU A 99 -2.52 -35.95 -47.63
C LEU A 99 -3.63 -34.92 -47.39
N ALA A 100 -4.47 -34.64 -48.38
CA ALA A 100 -5.60 -33.72 -48.25
C ALA A 100 -6.58 -34.16 -47.14
N ALA A 101 -6.94 -35.44 -47.07
CA ALA A 101 -7.79 -35.98 -46.00
C ALA A 101 -7.12 -35.93 -44.61
N LYS A 102 -5.78 -36.06 -44.54
CA LYS A 102 -5.04 -35.88 -43.29
C LYS A 102 -5.02 -34.41 -42.87
N GLU A 103 -4.80 -33.49 -43.79
CA GLU A 103 -4.85 -32.04 -43.54
C GLU A 103 -6.25 -31.59 -43.11
N GLU A 104 -7.31 -32.06 -43.78
CA GLU A 104 -8.69 -31.79 -43.40
C GLU A 104 -9.01 -32.32 -42.00
N ARG A 105 -8.57 -33.54 -41.67
CA ARG A 105 -8.71 -34.11 -40.32
C ARG A 105 -7.96 -33.30 -39.27
N LEU A 106 -6.74 -32.85 -39.56
CA LEU A 106 -5.95 -32.03 -38.62
C LEU A 106 -6.60 -30.67 -38.39
N LYS A 107 -7.08 -30.00 -39.45
CA LYS A 107 -7.83 -28.73 -39.35
C LYS A 107 -9.07 -28.88 -38.48
N LYS A 108 -9.90 -29.90 -38.71
CA LYS A 108 -11.08 -30.19 -37.86
C LYS A 108 -10.69 -30.43 -36.40
N GLN A 109 -9.61 -31.17 -36.14
CA GLN A 109 -9.11 -31.39 -34.77
C GLN A 109 -8.54 -30.13 -34.10
N GLU A 110 -7.98 -29.19 -34.87
CA GLU A 110 -7.52 -27.90 -34.36
C GLU A 110 -8.71 -26.95 -34.10
N GLU A 111 -9.71 -26.93 -34.97
CA GLU A 111 -10.97 -26.20 -34.76
C GLU A 111 -11.75 -26.73 -33.54
N GLU A 112 -11.79 -28.05 -33.33
CA GLU A 112 -12.38 -28.68 -32.14
C GLU A 112 -11.63 -28.27 -30.86
N LYS A 113 -10.30 -28.27 -30.87
CA LYS A 113 -9.50 -27.80 -29.73
C LYS A 113 -9.72 -26.33 -29.43
N GLN A 114 -9.75 -25.48 -30.45
CA GLN A 114 -10.00 -24.03 -30.28
C GLN A 114 -11.39 -23.76 -29.69
N LYS A 115 -12.41 -24.54 -30.06
CA LYS A 115 -13.75 -24.46 -29.45
C LYS A 115 -13.71 -24.87 -27.97
N ILE A 116 -13.06 -25.99 -27.65
CA ILE A 116 -12.88 -26.47 -26.27
C ILE A 116 -12.13 -25.42 -25.42
N ASP A 117 -11.05 -24.84 -25.93
CA ASP A 117 -10.29 -23.81 -25.23
C ASP A 117 -11.12 -22.52 -25.00
N ALA A 118 -11.94 -22.12 -25.98
CA ALA A 118 -12.86 -20.99 -25.84
C ALA A 118 -13.97 -21.26 -24.81
N GLU A 119 -14.55 -22.46 -24.80
CA GLU A 119 -15.54 -22.90 -23.80
C GLU A 119 -14.93 -22.91 -22.39
N TRP A 120 -13.72 -23.46 -22.23
CA TRP A 120 -13.00 -23.45 -20.95
C TRP A 120 -12.62 -22.04 -20.49
N ALA A 121 -12.26 -21.14 -21.41
CA ALA A 121 -12.00 -19.75 -21.09
C ALA A 121 -13.27 -19.05 -20.57
N LEU A 122 -14.42 -19.29 -21.21
CA LEU A 122 -15.72 -18.77 -20.78
C LEU A 122 -16.13 -19.31 -19.41
N VAL A 123 -15.97 -20.62 -19.16
CA VAL A 123 -16.23 -21.24 -17.85
C VAL A 123 -15.36 -20.62 -16.77
N LYS A 124 -14.04 -20.52 -16.97
CA LYS A 124 -13.11 -19.89 -16.02
C LYS A 124 -13.41 -18.41 -15.78
N GLN A 125 -13.82 -17.67 -16.82
CA GLN A 125 -14.23 -16.28 -16.68
C GLN A 125 -15.52 -16.15 -15.84
N ASN A 126 -16.48 -17.05 -16.05
CA ASN A 126 -17.72 -17.11 -15.26
C ASN A 126 -17.48 -17.53 -13.81
N GLU A 127 -16.59 -18.49 -13.55
CA GLU A 127 -16.16 -18.86 -12.19
C GLU A 127 -15.45 -17.71 -11.48
N ARG A 128 -14.51 -17.04 -12.16
CA ARG A 128 -13.84 -15.85 -11.65
C ARG A 128 -14.85 -14.73 -11.35
N LYS A 129 -15.83 -14.50 -12.24
CA LYS A 129 -16.90 -13.53 -12.02
C LYS A 129 -17.72 -13.89 -10.78
N LYS A 130 -18.22 -15.12 -10.67
CA LYS A 130 -18.94 -15.61 -9.48
C LYS A 130 -18.14 -15.47 -8.18
N ALA A 131 -16.83 -15.73 -8.22
CA ALA A 131 -15.95 -15.56 -7.07
C ALA A 131 -15.79 -14.08 -6.67
N ILE A 132 -15.63 -13.18 -7.64
CA ILE A 132 -15.59 -11.72 -7.42
C ILE A 132 -16.93 -11.21 -6.88
N ASP A 133 -18.05 -11.63 -7.47
CA ASP A 133 -19.39 -11.20 -7.05
C ASP A 133 -19.72 -11.71 -5.64
N ARG A 134 -19.31 -12.94 -5.29
CA ARG A 134 -19.38 -13.46 -3.91
C ARG A 134 -18.49 -12.68 -2.94
N ALA A 135 -17.27 -12.31 -3.34
CA ALA A 135 -16.38 -11.51 -2.50
C ALA A 135 -16.96 -10.10 -2.25
N LYS A 136 -17.49 -9.44 -3.28
CA LYS A 136 -18.21 -8.17 -3.15
C LYS A 136 -19.42 -8.27 -2.22
N TYR A 137 -20.23 -9.33 -2.37
CA TYR A 137 -21.37 -9.57 -1.49
C TYR A 137 -20.93 -9.74 -0.03
N LEU A 138 -19.88 -10.52 0.25
CA LEU A 138 -19.35 -10.69 1.60
C LEU A 138 -18.82 -9.36 2.17
N GLN A 139 -18.06 -8.59 1.40
CA GLN A 139 -17.57 -7.26 1.80
C GLN A 139 -18.72 -6.30 2.11
N HIS A 140 -19.79 -6.30 1.30
CA HIS A 140 -20.99 -5.51 1.52
C HIS A 140 -21.70 -5.93 2.82
N VAL A 141 -21.91 -7.23 3.05
CA VAL A 141 -22.51 -7.75 4.30
C VAL A 141 -21.63 -7.47 5.53
N GLU A 142 -20.31 -7.43 5.39
CA GLU A 142 -19.38 -7.13 6.47
C GLU A 142 -19.34 -5.63 6.86
N GLN A 143 -19.90 -4.73 6.05
CA GLN A 143 -19.99 -3.31 6.41
C GLN A 143 -20.77 -3.14 7.73
N PRO A 144 -20.31 -2.27 8.66
CA PRO A 144 -20.89 -2.16 10.00
C PRO A 144 -22.36 -1.73 9.97
N ARG A 145 -22.75 -0.83 9.06
CA ARG A 145 -24.14 -0.38 8.87
C ARG A 145 -25.07 -1.52 8.44
N ILE A 146 -24.60 -2.37 7.53
CA ILE A 146 -25.39 -3.51 7.03
C ILE A 146 -25.48 -4.61 8.09
N ARG A 147 -24.42 -4.85 8.87
CA ARG A 147 -24.49 -5.73 10.06
C ARG A 147 -25.51 -5.24 11.10
N GLN A 148 -25.58 -3.93 11.36
CA GLN A 148 -26.63 -3.36 12.22
C GLN A 148 -28.03 -3.59 11.63
N MET A 149 -28.21 -3.36 10.32
CA MET A 149 -29.47 -3.62 9.64
C MET A 149 -29.89 -5.09 9.71
N HIS A 150 -28.97 -6.03 9.51
CA HIS A 150 -29.21 -7.47 9.63
C HIS A 150 -29.48 -7.91 11.07
N SER A 151 -28.86 -7.26 12.07
CA SER A 151 -29.18 -7.47 13.48
C SER A 151 -30.62 -7.03 13.82
N ALA A 152 -31.06 -5.88 13.28
CA ALA A 152 -32.45 -5.43 13.40
C ALA A 152 -33.44 -6.33 12.63
N LEU A 153 -33.01 -6.92 11.52
CA LEU A 153 -33.76 -7.93 10.76
C LEU A 153 -34.01 -9.19 11.61
N LEU A 154 -32.96 -9.68 12.29
CA LEU A 154 -33.07 -10.78 13.23
C LEU A 154 -33.97 -10.43 14.42
N GLN A 155 -33.88 -9.21 14.94
CA GLN A 155 -34.77 -8.73 16.00
C GLN A 155 -36.25 -8.73 15.57
N SER A 156 -36.55 -8.38 14.31
CA SER A 156 -37.91 -8.47 13.76
C SER A 156 -38.45 -9.90 13.77
N ASN A 157 -37.65 -10.89 13.34
CA ASN A 157 -38.02 -12.31 13.44
C ASN A 157 -38.28 -12.73 14.90
N VAL A 158 -37.39 -12.38 15.84
CA VAL A 158 -37.52 -12.75 17.26
C VAL A 158 -38.79 -12.15 17.88
N LEU A 159 -39.17 -10.93 17.50
CA LEU A 159 -40.45 -10.33 17.93
C LEU A 159 -41.65 -11.11 17.38
N GLN A 160 -41.64 -11.46 16.09
CA GLN A 160 -42.70 -12.26 15.47
C GLN A 160 -42.81 -13.67 16.11
N GLU A 161 -41.69 -14.35 16.32
CA GLU A 161 -41.64 -15.63 17.03
C GLU A 161 -42.18 -15.52 18.46
N ARG A 162 -41.85 -14.43 19.15
CA ARG A 162 -42.34 -14.19 20.52
C ARG A 162 -43.85 -13.95 20.55
N ASP A 163 -44.39 -13.20 19.61
CA ASP A 163 -45.84 -12.98 19.49
C ASP A 163 -46.59 -14.29 19.17
N MET A 164 -46.02 -15.15 18.30
CA MET A 164 -46.56 -16.49 18.03
C MET A 164 -46.56 -17.37 19.29
N GLN A 165 -45.46 -17.41 20.06
CA GLN A 165 -45.38 -18.15 21.32
C GLN A 165 -46.41 -17.64 22.35
N VAL A 166 -46.59 -16.32 22.45
CA VAL A 166 -47.57 -15.70 23.36
C VAL A 166 -49.01 -16.01 22.92
N ALA A 167 -49.29 -16.06 21.62
CA ALA A 167 -50.58 -16.49 21.10
C ALA A 167 -50.86 -17.97 21.42
N GLN A 168 -49.91 -18.86 21.14
CA GLN A 168 -50.01 -20.29 21.45
C GLN A 168 -50.24 -20.54 22.94
N HIS A 169 -49.44 -19.93 23.82
CA HIS A 169 -49.61 -20.05 25.27
C HIS A 169 -50.97 -19.50 25.76
N LYS A 170 -51.50 -18.44 25.14
CA LYS A 170 -52.85 -17.93 25.45
C LYS A 170 -53.94 -18.93 25.04
N GLU A 171 -53.81 -19.59 23.89
CA GLU A 171 -54.73 -20.64 23.47
C GLU A 171 -54.66 -21.88 24.37
N GLU A 172 -53.46 -22.33 24.72
CA GLU A 172 -53.24 -23.44 25.64
C GLU A 172 -53.88 -23.16 27.01
N LEU A 173 -53.64 -21.97 27.57
CA LEU A 173 -54.27 -21.54 28.81
C LEU A 173 -55.80 -21.45 28.70
N ARG A 174 -56.34 -21.05 27.52
CA ARG A 174 -57.78 -21.03 27.28
C ARG A 174 -58.36 -22.44 27.26
N ARG A 175 -57.73 -23.39 26.54
CA ARG A 175 -58.12 -24.80 26.49
C ARG A 175 -58.01 -25.48 27.85
N GLN A 176 -56.96 -25.18 28.62
CA GLN A 176 -56.82 -25.66 30.01
C GLN A 176 -57.97 -25.14 30.89
N ARG A 177 -58.34 -23.86 30.78
CA ARG A 177 -59.49 -23.29 31.52
C ARG A 177 -60.82 -23.89 31.09
N GLU A 178 -61.03 -24.08 29.78
CA GLU A 178 -62.21 -24.77 29.23
C GLU A 178 -62.31 -26.19 29.80
N PHE A 179 -61.20 -26.93 29.83
CA PHE A 179 -61.13 -28.27 30.42
C PHE A 179 -61.40 -28.27 31.93
N THR A 180 -60.74 -27.41 32.72
CA THR A 180 -60.96 -27.35 34.18
C THR A 180 -62.39 -26.96 34.51
N ASN A 181 -62.98 -26.02 33.76
CA ASN A 181 -64.37 -25.61 33.94
C ASN A 181 -65.34 -26.74 33.59
N ALA A 182 -65.08 -27.51 32.53
CA ALA A 182 -65.89 -28.68 32.17
C ALA A 182 -65.78 -29.78 33.24
N THR A 183 -64.58 -30.06 33.78
CA THR A 183 -64.43 -31.03 34.86
C THR A 183 -65.11 -30.59 36.15
N ALA A 184 -65.05 -29.29 36.49
CA ALA A 184 -65.72 -28.74 37.66
C ALA A 184 -67.25 -28.76 37.50
N ALA A 185 -67.77 -28.46 36.30
CA ALA A 185 -69.19 -28.58 35.99
C ALA A 185 -69.68 -30.03 36.15
N ALA A 186 -68.97 -31.00 35.57
CA ALA A 186 -69.31 -32.42 35.72
C ALA A 186 -69.26 -32.91 37.19
N GLN A 187 -68.31 -32.41 38.00
CA GLN A 187 -68.26 -32.69 39.44
C GLN A 187 -69.45 -32.07 40.19
N ASN A 188 -69.85 -30.84 39.85
CA ASN A 188 -71.03 -30.22 40.43
C ASN A 188 -72.32 -30.95 40.03
N ASP A 189 -72.46 -31.37 38.78
CA ASP A 189 -73.62 -32.16 38.31
C ASP A 189 -73.72 -33.50 39.03
N LEU A 190 -72.59 -34.20 39.21
CA LEU A 190 -72.51 -35.43 40.02
C LEU A 190 -72.89 -35.18 41.49
N ALA A 191 -72.42 -34.09 42.09
CA ALA A 191 -72.78 -33.71 43.46
C ALA A 191 -74.28 -33.37 43.58
N HIS A 192 -74.86 -32.67 42.60
CA HIS A 192 -76.29 -32.39 42.54
C HIS A 192 -77.12 -33.66 42.38
N GLN A 193 -76.69 -34.61 41.54
CA GLN A 193 -77.34 -35.92 41.39
C GLN A 193 -77.29 -36.72 42.69
N ALA A 194 -76.14 -36.80 43.36
CA ALA A 194 -76.01 -37.47 44.66
C ALA A 194 -76.96 -36.88 45.72
N VAL A 195 -77.08 -35.55 45.81
CA VAL A 195 -78.04 -34.88 46.71
C VAL A 195 -79.50 -35.21 46.35
N ILE A 196 -79.84 -35.29 45.06
CA ILE A 196 -81.18 -35.69 44.61
C ILE A 196 -81.48 -37.15 44.99
N ASP A 197 -80.52 -38.06 44.79
CA ASP A 197 -80.66 -39.47 45.12
C ASP A 197 -80.77 -39.71 46.63
N ASP A 198 -80.00 -38.99 47.44
CA ASP A 198 -80.12 -39.00 48.91
C ASP A 198 -81.51 -38.50 49.36
N LEU A 199 -82.02 -37.41 48.77
CA LEU A 199 -83.37 -36.92 49.06
C LEU A 199 -84.44 -37.93 48.63
N GLN A 200 -84.28 -38.59 47.48
CA GLN A 200 -85.18 -39.67 47.07
C GLN A 200 -85.11 -40.87 48.02
N ALA A 201 -83.92 -41.26 48.49
CA ALA A 201 -83.73 -42.34 49.46
C ALA A 201 -84.41 -42.00 50.79
N GLN A 202 -84.28 -40.77 51.28
CA GLN A 202 -84.98 -40.29 52.47
C GLN A 202 -86.50 -40.30 52.30
N ILE A 203 -87.02 -39.87 51.13
CA ILE A 203 -88.46 -39.93 50.83
C ILE A 203 -88.94 -41.39 50.78
N ARG A 204 -88.21 -42.29 50.11
CA ARG A 204 -88.55 -43.73 50.04
C ARG A 204 -88.55 -44.37 51.43
N ALA A 205 -87.53 -44.08 52.25
CA ALA A 205 -87.47 -44.54 53.63
C ALA A 205 -88.64 -44.00 54.47
N ARG A 206 -89.00 -42.71 54.32
CA ARG A 206 -90.15 -42.10 55.02
C ARG A 206 -91.50 -42.65 54.56
N VAL A 207 -91.65 -42.95 53.28
CA VAL A 207 -92.84 -43.64 52.75
C VAL A 207 -92.91 -45.07 53.27
N ALA A 208 -91.77 -45.78 53.35
CA ALA A 208 -91.70 -47.13 53.93
C ALA A 208 -92.01 -47.13 55.43
N THR A 209 -91.53 -46.16 56.23
CA THR A 209 -91.87 -46.06 57.66
C THR A 209 -93.32 -45.65 57.88
N VAL A 210 -93.89 -44.75 57.07
CA VAL A 210 -95.32 -44.41 57.13
C VAL A 210 -96.19 -45.59 56.71
N ARG A 211 -95.79 -46.35 55.68
CA ARG A 211 -96.48 -47.57 55.25
C ARG A 211 -96.43 -48.66 56.31
N CYS A 212 -95.25 -49.00 56.81
CA CYS A 212 -95.07 -49.97 57.89
C CYS A 212 -95.81 -49.52 59.15
N GLY A 213 -95.76 -48.23 59.51
CA GLY A 213 -96.53 -47.66 60.62
C GLY A 213 -98.04 -47.74 60.42
N ARG A 214 -98.54 -47.63 59.18
CA ARG A 214 -99.97 -47.80 58.85
C ARG A 214 -100.39 -49.28 58.91
N GLU A 215 -99.57 -50.19 58.40
CA GLU A 215 -99.77 -51.64 58.50
C GLU A 215 -99.71 -52.10 59.97
N GLN A 216 -98.76 -51.60 60.75
CA GLN A 216 -98.68 -51.78 62.20
C GLN A 216 -99.86 -51.15 62.95
N ALA A 217 -100.35 -49.98 62.53
CA ALA A 217 -101.54 -49.36 63.14
C ALA A 217 -102.81 -50.18 62.86
N GLN A 218 -102.95 -50.75 61.67
CA GLN A 218 -104.03 -51.68 61.34
C GLN A 218 -103.94 -52.96 62.20
N GLN A 219 -102.77 -53.59 62.26
CA GLN A 219 -102.51 -54.73 63.14
C GLN A 219 -102.68 -54.38 64.63
N ALA A 220 -102.36 -53.16 65.04
CA ALA A 220 -102.54 -52.68 66.40
C ALA A 220 -104.01 -52.35 66.69
N GLU A 221 -104.82 -51.90 65.72
CA GLU A 221 -106.27 -51.78 65.87
C GLU A 221 -106.96 -53.14 65.92
N GLU A 222 -106.49 -54.13 65.16
CA GLU A 222 -106.91 -55.53 65.25
C GLU A 222 -106.58 -56.09 66.62
N ARG A 223 -105.30 -56.03 67.04
CA ARG A 223 -104.86 -56.37 68.40
C ARG A 223 -105.55 -55.55 69.49
N ARG A 224 -105.99 -54.31 69.22
CA ARG A 224 -106.75 -53.47 70.18
C ARG A 224 -108.24 -53.82 70.19
N LYS A 225 -108.80 -54.40 69.13
CA LYS A 225 -110.12 -55.06 69.16
C LYS A 225 -110.03 -56.38 69.93
N GLU A 226 -108.91 -57.10 69.83
CA GLU A 226 -108.62 -58.30 70.64
C GLU A 226 -108.34 -57.96 72.12
N LEU A 227 -107.52 -56.95 72.41
CA LEU A 227 -107.24 -56.48 73.79
C LEU A 227 -108.46 -55.76 74.40
N LYS A 228 -109.35 -55.16 73.61
CA LYS A 228 -110.69 -54.74 74.11
C LYS A 228 -111.60 -55.92 74.46
N ARG A 229 -111.32 -57.14 73.96
CA ARG A 229 -111.93 -58.38 74.47
C ARG A 229 -111.15 -58.99 75.64
N ILE A 230 -109.89 -58.58 75.88
CA ILE A 230 -108.98 -59.19 76.85
C ILE A 230 -108.17 -58.11 77.59
N GLY A 231 -108.65 -57.70 78.77
CA GLY A 231 -107.78 -57.27 79.86
C GLY A 231 -107.45 -55.78 79.99
N SER A 232 -107.65 -55.28 81.21
CA SER A 232 -107.28 -53.95 81.68
C SER A 232 -105.87 -53.88 82.28
N GLY A 233 -105.16 -52.77 82.05
CA GLY A 233 -104.12 -52.23 82.95
C GLY A 233 -102.65 -52.53 82.60
N GLY A 234 -101.74 -51.68 83.08
CA GLY A 234 -100.30 -52.02 83.17
C GLY A 234 -99.31 -51.01 82.58
N ILE A 235 -99.07 -49.93 83.32
CA ILE A 235 -97.98 -48.94 83.15
C ILE A 235 -96.60 -49.61 83.34
N LEU A 236 -95.55 -49.27 82.57
CA LEU A 236 -94.29 -48.65 83.08
C LEU A 236 -93.23 -48.34 82.01
N ALA A 237 -92.28 -47.47 82.38
CA ALA A 237 -91.20 -46.92 81.55
C ALA A 237 -89.86 -47.65 81.76
N LEU A 238 -88.91 -47.45 80.82
CA LEU A 238 -87.49 -47.67 81.09
C LEU A 238 -86.58 -46.76 80.23
N LYS A 239 -85.65 -46.06 80.87
CA LYS A 239 -84.43 -45.52 80.25
C LYS A 239 -83.33 -46.57 80.41
N ILE A 240 -82.42 -46.72 79.44
CA ILE A 240 -81.05 -47.23 79.65
C ILE A 240 -80.13 -46.78 78.49
N THR A 241 -78.83 -46.86 78.74
CA THR A 241 -77.67 -46.21 78.11
C THR A 241 -77.11 -46.84 76.83
N GLY A 242 -76.27 -46.08 76.10
CA GLY A 242 -75.26 -46.64 75.19
C GLY A 242 -74.37 -45.58 74.51
N SER A 243 -73.04 -45.67 74.70
CA SER A 243 -72.02 -45.22 73.72
C SER A 243 -71.55 -46.46 72.92
N PRO A 244 -70.78 -46.36 71.80
CA PRO A 244 -69.33 -46.04 71.89
C PRO A 244 -68.67 -45.40 70.63
N THR A 245 -67.36 -45.08 70.78
CA THR A 245 -66.22 -45.07 69.79
C THR A 245 -66.28 -44.33 68.43
N ASP A 246 -65.19 -43.61 68.11
CA ASP A 246 -64.21 -43.99 67.06
C ASP A 246 -62.93 -43.11 67.11
N ALA A 247 -61.88 -43.43 66.32
CA ALA A 247 -60.47 -43.16 66.65
C ALA A 247 -59.59 -42.39 65.61
N VAL A 248 -58.59 -41.66 66.16
CA VAL A 248 -57.18 -41.35 65.73
C VAL A 248 -56.78 -41.46 64.23
N PRO A 249 -56.26 -40.37 63.60
CA PRO A 249 -54.78 -40.17 63.32
C PRO A 249 -54.32 -38.67 63.24
N GLU A 250 -53.06 -38.23 63.00
CA GLU A 250 -51.66 -38.66 63.34
C GLU A 250 -50.67 -37.44 63.17
N PRO A 251 -49.43 -37.41 63.75
CA PRO A 251 -48.58 -36.20 63.81
C PRO A 251 -47.12 -36.29 63.23
N GLU A 252 -46.91 -36.65 61.96
CA GLU A 252 -45.54 -36.77 61.39
C GLU A 252 -44.97 -35.54 60.62
N ALA A 253 -45.81 -34.60 60.16
CA ALA A 253 -45.45 -33.58 59.17
C ALA A 253 -44.54 -32.41 59.64
N ARG A 254 -43.77 -32.55 60.74
CA ARG A 254 -42.97 -31.45 61.33
C ARG A 254 -41.44 -31.62 61.26
N LEU A 255 -40.93 -32.78 60.87
CA LEU A 255 -39.47 -33.02 60.84
C LEU A 255 -38.80 -32.61 59.51
N ASP A 256 -39.48 -32.78 58.37
CA ASP A 256 -38.88 -32.56 57.04
C ASP A 256 -38.58 -31.08 56.75
N TYR A 257 -39.41 -30.16 57.24
CA TYR A 257 -39.25 -28.73 57.01
C TYR A 257 -37.97 -28.16 57.67
N ALA A 258 -37.63 -28.65 58.87
CA ALA A 258 -36.42 -28.24 59.58
C ALA A 258 -35.13 -28.72 58.89
N ALA A 259 -35.16 -29.91 58.29
CA ALA A 259 -34.03 -30.45 57.52
C ALA A 259 -33.73 -29.63 56.26
N GLN A 260 -34.78 -29.16 55.56
CA GLN A 260 -34.63 -28.34 54.36
C GLN A 260 -34.04 -26.95 54.66
N GLU A 261 -34.47 -26.29 55.75
CA GLU A 261 -33.88 -25.01 56.16
C GLU A 261 -32.39 -25.12 56.53
N ALA A 262 -32.00 -26.21 57.20
CA ALA A 262 -30.60 -26.46 57.55
C ALA A 262 -29.71 -26.62 56.29
N ALA A 263 -30.18 -27.39 55.30
CA ALA A 263 -29.46 -27.59 54.03
C ALA A 263 -29.25 -26.27 53.26
N ILE A 264 -30.27 -25.40 53.22
CA ILE A 264 -30.18 -24.08 52.55
C ILE A 264 -29.17 -23.16 53.25
N ARG A 265 -29.07 -23.20 54.58
CA ARG A 265 -28.09 -22.39 55.33
C ARG A 265 -26.66 -22.86 55.08
N VAL A 266 -26.41 -24.18 55.06
CA VAL A 266 -25.09 -24.76 54.74
C VAL A 266 -24.68 -24.45 53.29
N ALA A 267 -25.59 -24.55 52.33
CA ALA A 267 -25.32 -24.21 50.93
C ALA A 267 -24.93 -22.72 50.77
N LYS A 268 -25.66 -21.80 51.41
CA LYS A 268 -25.35 -20.36 51.40
C LYS A 268 -24.02 -20.03 52.06
N ALA A 269 -23.64 -20.72 53.13
CA ALA A 269 -22.32 -20.57 53.76
C ALA A 269 -21.19 -21.00 52.81
N ALA A 270 -21.32 -22.17 52.17
CA ALA A 270 -20.33 -22.66 51.20
C ALA A 270 -20.20 -21.76 49.95
N GLU A 271 -21.28 -21.12 49.49
CA GLU A 271 -21.21 -20.11 48.44
C GLU A 271 -20.49 -18.82 48.88
N TRP A 272 -20.67 -18.42 50.14
CA TRP A 272 -20.01 -17.24 50.70
C TRP A 272 -18.51 -17.47 50.87
N GLU A 273 -18.09 -18.63 51.37
CA GLU A 273 -16.68 -19.03 51.44
C GLU A 273 -16.00 -19.08 50.07
N LYS A 274 -16.68 -19.62 49.03
CA LYS A 274 -16.17 -19.59 47.65
C LYS A 274 -15.97 -18.18 47.12
N LYS A 275 -16.86 -17.24 47.46
CA LYS A 275 -16.73 -15.82 47.10
C LYS A 275 -15.56 -15.16 47.84
N GLN A 276 -15.37 -15.44 49.14
CA GLN A 276 -14.20 -14.95 49.89
C GLN A 276 -12.88 -15.48 49.30
N ALA A 277 -12.81 -16.78 48.99
CA ALA A 277 -11.62 -17.38 48.35
C ALA A 277 -11.30 -16.75 46.98
N GLN A 278 -12.31 -16.41 46.18
CA GLN A 278 -12.11 -15.69 44.91
C GLN A 278 -11.60 -14.25 45.14
N VAL A 279 -12.14 -13.53 46.12
CA VAL A 279 -11.67 -12.17 46.48
C VAL A 279 -10.23 -12.20 47.00
N GLU A 280 -9.87 -13.19 47.82
CA GLU A 280 -8.48 -13.38 48.27
C GLU A 280 -7.52 -13.70 47.12
N LEU A 281 -7.94 -14.54 46.16
CA LEU A 281 -7.15 -14.86 44.98
C LEU A 281 -6.91 -13.62 44.11
N GLN A 282 -7.95 -12.82 43.89
CA GLN A 282 -7.85 -11.53 43.19
C GLN A 282 -6.93 -10.54 43.92
N ARG A 283 -7.02 -10.47 45.26
CA ARG A 283 -6.14 -9.63 46.08
C ARG A 283 -4.68 -10.05 45.97
N LYS A 284 -4.37 -11.36 46.10
CA LYS A 284 -3.02 -11.91 45.93
C LYS A 284 -2.46 -11.61 44.53
N ALA A 285 -3.28 -11.73 43.48
CA ALA A 285 -2.87 -11.36 42.12
C ALA A 285 -2.55 -9.86 41.96
N LEU A 286 -3.31 -8.96 42.59
CA LEU A 286 -3.02 -7.52 42.61
C LEU A 286 -1.75 -7.19 43.42
N ASP A 287 -1.54 -7.87 44.55
CA ASP A 287 -0.33 -7.72 45.37
C ASP A 287 0.92 -8.20 44.59
N GLU A 288 0.82 -9.28 43.81
CA GLU A 288 1.89 -9.72 42.89
C GLU A 288 2.17 -8.72 41.75
N ILE A 289 1.12 -8.15 41.13
CA ILE A 289 1.28 -7.16 40.05
C ILE A 289 1.94 -5.89 40.58
N THR A 290 1.52 -5.40 41.75
CA THR A 290 2.13 -4.22 42.38
C THR A 290 3.56 -4.49 42.84
N ALA A 291 3.87 -5.70 43.31
CA ALA A 291 5.24 -6.11 43.62
C ALA A 291 6.14 -6.14 42.35
N LYS A 292 5.67 -6.75 41.25
CA LYS A 292 6.39 -6.78 39.96
C LYS A 292 6.67 -5.37 39.44
N HIS A 293 5.65 -4.50 39.40
CA HIS A 293 5.79 -3.11 38.98
C HIS A 293 6.72 -2.29 39.91
N ARG A 294 6.77 -2.61 41.20
CA ARG A 294 7.72 -1.98 42.15
C ARG A 294 9.16 -2.40 41.88
N ILE A 295 9.41 -3.67 41.58
CA ILE A 295 10.73 -4.21 41.24
C ILE A 295 11.20 -3.61 39.89
N GLU A 296 10.34 -3.61 38.88
CA GLU A 296 10.64 -3.02 37.56
C GLU A 296 11.01 -1.53 37.68
N LYS A 297 10.25 -0.76 38.48
CA LYS A 297 10.56 0.65 38.76
C LYS A 297 11.84 0.87 39.57
N GLN A 298 12.29 -0.13 40.34
CA GLN A 298 13.61 -0.09 40.99
C GLN A 298 14.73 -0.39 39.99
N GLN A 299 14.57 -1.39 39.13
CA GLN A 299 15.52 -1.72 38.06
C GLN A 299 15.71 -0.56 37.08
N GLN A 300 14.62 0.09 36.65
CA GLN A 300 14.68 1.29 35.80
C GLN A 300 15.50 2.41 36.46
N ARG A 301 15.31 2.67 37.75
CA ARG A 301 16.09 3.66 38.51
C ARG A 301 17.56 3.29 38.62
N GLU A 302 17.88 2.02 38.85
CA GLU A 302 19.27 1.54 38.91
C GLU A 302 19.97 1.59 37.54
N GLU A 303 19.23 1.36 36.45
CA GLU A 303 19.74 1.58 35.10
C GLU A 303 19.97 3.06 34.80
N GLU A 304 19.05 3.94 35.20
CA GLU A 304 19.20 5.40 35.07
C GLU A 304 20.41 5.90 35.87
N THR A 305 20.62 5.45 37.11
CA THR A 305 21.81 5.84 37.88
C THR A 305 23.10 5.34 37.24
N LYS A 306 23.15 4.09 36.75
CA LYS A 306 24.32 3.56 36.01
C LYS A 306 24.61 4.36 34.74
N LYS A 307 23.59 4.65 33.92
CA LYS A 307 23.72 5.49 32.71
C LYS A 307 24.19 6.91 33.06
N ASN A 308 23.73 7.47 34.18
CA ASN A 308 24.18 8.78 34.66
C ASN A 308 25.64 8.77 35.15
N GLU A 309 26.07 7.74 35.88
CA GLU A 309 27.48 7.56 36.26
C GLU A 309 28.40 7.38 35.05
N GLU A 310 27.99 6.61 34.04
CA GLU A 310 28.70 6.47 32.77
C GLU A 310 28.78 7.80 32.03
N ASN A 311 27.69 8.55 31.94
CA ASN A 311 27.67 9.89 31.35
C ASN A 311 28.60 10.88 32.07
N ILE A 312 28.68 10.83 33.41
CA ILE A 312 29.63 11.63 34.20
C ILE A 312 31.08 11.23 33.87
N LYS A 313 31.39 9.93 33.81
CA LYS A 313 32.72 9.43 33.42
C LYS A 313 33.08 9.87 31.98
N PHE A 314 32.13 9.81 31.04
CA PHE A 314 32.32 10.30 29.67
C PHE A 314 32.52 11.82 29.59
N ALA A 315 31.84 12.61 30.44
CA ALA A 315 32.03 14.05 30.53
C ALA A 315 33.45 14.38 31.05
N GLN A 316 33.86 13.76 32.15
CA GLN A 316 35.22 13.90 32.71
C GLN A 316 36.30 13.52 31.70
N MET A 317 36.13 12.42 30.96
CA MET A 317 37.06 12.03 29.90
C MET A 317 37.11 13.05 28.76
N LYS A 318 35.96 13.61 28.34
CA LYS A 318 35.92 14.69 27.33
C LYS A 318 36.63 15.95 27.82
N GLU A 319 36.47 16.33 29.08
CA GLU A 319 37.17 17.47 29.69
C GLU A 319 38.69 17.24 29.74
N LEU A 320 39.14 16.04 30.14
CA LEU A 320 40.55 15.67 30.12
C LEU A 320 41.15 15.73 28.71
N PHE A 321 40.46 15.19 27.69
CA PHE A 321 40.91 15.29 26.30
C PHE A 321 40.91 16.74 25.79
N ALA A 322 39.94 17.57 26.18
CA ALA A 322 39.93 18.99 25.84
C ALA A 322 41.09 19.75 26.50
N ALA A 323 41.41 19.46 27.76
CA ALA A 323 42.57 20.02 28.46
C ALA A 323 43.89 19.61 27.79
N GLN A 324 44.06 18.32 27.47
CA GLN A 324 45.24 17.83 26.74
C GLN A 324 45.42 18.50 25.37
N ARG A 325 44.33 18.68 24.60
CA ARG A 325 44.36 19.42 23.33
C ARG A 325 44.79 20.87 23.52
N LYS A 326 44.20 21.59 24.48
CA LYS A 326 44.61 22.97 24.82
C LYS A 326 46.09 23.06 25.20
N HIS A 327 46.61 22.11 25.99
CA HIS A 327 48.03 22.08 26.35
C HIS A 327 48.94 21.83 25.13
N ALA A 328 48.56 20.92 24.23
CA ALA A 328 49.29 20.67 22.99
C ALA A 328 49.27 21.88 22.04
N GLU A 329 48.11 22.52 21.86
CA GLU A 329 47.95 23.75 21.07
C GLU A 329 48.79 24.89 21.65
N HIS A 330 48.73 25.13 22.97
CA HIS A 330 49.56 26.13 23.63
C HIS A 330 51.07 25.85 23.46
N HIS A 331 51.50 24.59 23.50
CA HIS A 331 52.89 24.23 23.26
C HIS A 331 53.32 24.55 21.82
N ILE A 332 52.50 24.22 20.82
CA ILE A 332 52.75 24.55 19.40
C ILE A 332 52.81 26.08 19.20
N VAL A 333 51.90 26.83 19.82
CA VAL A 333 51.88 28.30 19.74
C VAL A 333 53.13 28.91 20.36
N ARG A 334 53.57 28.45 21.56
CA ARG A 334 54.83 28.91 22.19
C ARG A 334 56.04 28.60 21.32
N GLN A 335 56.11 27.43 20.69
CA GLN A 335 57.19 27.10 19.76
C GLN A 335 57.20 28.02 18.52
N ARG A 336 56.02 28.38 17.98
CA ARG A 336 55.92 29.35 16.88
C ARG A 336 56.37 30.75 17.32
N GLN A 337 55.96 31.21 18.51
CA GLN A 337 56.38 32.50 19.08
C GLN A 337 57.90 32.56 19.27
N HIS A 338 58.50 31.56 19.91
CA HIS A 338 59.95 31.48 20.10
C HIS A 338 60.73 31.48 18.76
N ARG A 339 60.22 30.82 17.72
CA ARG A 339 60.83 30.89 16.37
C ARG A 339 60.74 32.29 15.77
N SER A 340 59.61 32.98 15.96
CA SER A 340 59.41 34.36 15.50
C SER A 340 60.33 35.35 16.22
N GLU A 341 60.53 35.19 17.54
CA GLU A 341 61.42 36.02 18.34
C GLU A 341 62.89 35.86 17.93
N LEU A 342 63.34 34.62 17.66
CA LEU A 342 64.69 34.37 17.14
C LEU A 342 64.92 35.04 15.78
N ALA A 343 63.97 34.91 14.85
CA ALA A 343 64.05 35.56 13.54
C ALA A 343 64.07 37.10 13.66
N GLY A 344 63.31 37.66 14.60
CA GLY A 344 63.32 39.10 14.89
C GLY A 344 64.66 39.63 15.40
N ARG A 345 65.38 38.86 16.23
CA ARG A 345 66.71 39.25 16.73
C ARG A 345 67.76 39.30 15.62
N VAL A 346 67.81 38.28 14.76
CA VAL A 346 68.73 38.23 13.61
C VAL A 346 68.49 39.42 12.66
N ALA A 347 67.23 39.75 12.38
CA ALA A 347 66.89 40.90 11.53
C ALA A 347 67.31 42.26 12.12
N ALA A 348 67.29 42.40 13.46
CA ALA A 348 67.74 43.62 14.13
C ALA A 348 69.27 43.79 14.08
N GLU A 349 70.02 42.71 14.31
CA GLU A 349 71.49 42.71 14.24
C GLU A 349 72.00 43.10 12.83
N GLU A 350 71.35 42.62 11.76
CA GLU A 350 71.66 43.05 10.40
C GLU A 350 71.44 44.56 10.15
N GLN A 351 70.40 45.15 10.74
CA GLN A 351 70.10 46.57 10.55
C GLN A 351 71.13 47.47 11.23
N GLU A 352 71.61 47.11 12.43
CA GLU A 352 72.66 47.87 13.10
C GLU A 352 73.98 47.84 12.33
N ASN A 353 74.35 46.67 11.78
CA ASN A 353 75.59 46.53 11.03
C ASN A 353 75.57 47.36 9.74
N LYS A 354 74.42 47.48 9.07
CA LYS A 354 74.26 48.34 7.88
C LYS A 354 74.47 49.83 8.19
N ARG A 355 74.01 50.31 9.36
CA ARG A 355 74.21 51.71 9.79
C ARG A 355 75.69 52.02 10.05
N LYS A 356 76.37 51.16 10.83
CA LYS A 356 77.80 51.31 11.17
C LYS A 356 78.71 51.40 9.93
N VAL A 357 78.35 50.74 8.82
CA VAL A 357 79.09 50.83 7.55
C VAL A 357 78.86 52.14 6.81
N GLN A 358 77.67 52.74 6.92
CA GLN A 358 77.36 54.03 6.28
C GLN A 358 78.09 55.19 6.96
N ASP A 359 78.17 55.20 8.29
CA ASP A 359 78.84 56.28 9.03
C ASP A 359 80.33 56.39 8.66
N VAL A 360 81.04 55.26 8.54
CA VAL A 360 82.45 55.18 8.11
C VAL A 360 82.68 55.69 6.68
N PHE A 361 81.67 55.67 5.81
CA PHE A 361 81.78 56.19 4.44
C PHE A 361 81.77 57.72 4.40
N TYR A 362 81.02 58.37 5.29
CA TYR A 362 80.88 59.85 5.30
C TYR A 362 82.11 60.56 5.87
N GLU A 363 82.84 59.96 6.80
CA GLU A 363 84.03 60.57 7.43
C GLU A 363 85.22 60.74 6.46
N ARG A 364 85.24 60.04 5.32
CA ARG A 364 86.45 59.88 4.49
C ARG A 364 86.69 60.96 3.42
N ASN A 365 85.72 61.84 3.15
CA ASN A 365 85.67 62.63 1.90
C ASN A 365 85.78 64.17 2.05
N VAL A 366 86.23 64.71 3.19
CA VAL A 366 86.09 66.16 3.50
C VAL A 366 87.31 67.04 3.14
N HIS A 367 88.50 66.50 2.86
CA HIS A 367 89.71 67.31 2.68
C HIS A 367 90.55 66.96 1.44
N ALA A 368 90.45 67.79 0.39
CA ALA A 368 91.32 67.76 -0.80
C ALA A 368 91.63 69.16 -1.36
N HIS A 369 92.37 69.93 -0.54
CA HIS A 369 93.49 70.82 -0.93
C HIS A 369 93.30 72.03 -1.86
N ASP A 370 93.26 73.22 -1.25
CA ASP A 370 93.62 74.51 -1.83
C ASP A 370 95.14 74.81 -1.75
N GLY A 371 95.64 75.80 -2.52
CA GLY A 371 96.73 76.66 -2.02
C GLY A 371 98.05 76.79 -2.79
N GLN A 372 98.18 76.38 -4.07
CA GLN A 372 99.34 76.75 -4.92
C GLN A 372 98.93 77.32 -6.28
N LEU A 373 97.93 78.21 -6.25
CA LEU A 373 97.23 78.67 -7.45
C LEU A 373 97.92 79.86 -8.14
N GLU A 374 98.50 80.81 -7.39
CA GLU A 374 98.71 82.20 -7.84
C GLU A 374 99.86 82.44 -8.83
N GLN A 375 100.93 81.63 -8.80
CA GLN A 375 102.06 81.79 -9.73
C GLN A 375 101.96 80.86 -10.94
N ARG A 376 101.18 79.78 -10.84
CA ARG A 376 100.60 79.13 -12.02
C ARG A 376 99.60 80.04 -12.71
N LEU A 377 98.73 80.70 -11.94
CA LEU A 377 97.62 81.54 -12.41
C LEU A 377 97.97 82.55 -13.49
N ALA A 378 99.18 83.12 -13.55
CA ALA A 378 99.54 84.12 -14.57
C ALA A 378 99.91 83.52 -15.94
N ALA A 379 100.82 82.53 -15.97
CA ALA A 379 101.19 81.82 -17.20
C ALA A 379 100.09 80.84 -17.63
N GLU A 380 99.43 80.22 -16.66
CA GLU A 380 98.15 79.59 -16.87
C GLU A 380 97.07 80.63 -17.19
N HIS A 381 97.09 81.93 -16.87
CA HIS A 381 95.98 82.82 -17.27
C HIS A 381 95.86 82.94 -18.79
N HIS A 382 96.98 82.93 -19.51
CA HIS A 382 96.98 82.98 -20.97
C HIS A 382 96.69 81.60 -21.59
N LYS A 383 97.25 80.51 -21.05
CA LYS A 383 96.89 79.15 -21.48
C LYS A 383 95.46 78.77 -21.11
N ARG A 384 94.96 79.24 -19.96
CA ARG A 384 93.56 79.23 -19.52
C ARG A 384 92.75 80.29 -20.25
N GLN A 385 93.26 81.30 -20.92
CA GLN A 385 92.38 82.15 -21.76
C GLN A 385 91.99 81.37 -23.02
N LEU A 386 92.98 80.75 -23.68
CA LEU A 386 92.71 79.84 -24.80
C LEU A 386 91.98 78.58 -24.33
N ALA A 387 92.43 77.93 -23.27
CA ALA A 387 91.74 76.77 -22.71
C ALA A 387 90.41 77.13 -22.03
N VAL A 388 90.13 78.37 -21.61
CA VAL A 388 88.77 78.82 -21.21
C VAL A 388 87.94 79.07 -22.45
N LEU A 389 88.48 79.49 -23.58
CA LEU A 389 87.71 79.53 -24.83
C LEU A 389 87.38 78.11 -25.31
N ASP A 390 88.35 77.20 -25.36
CA ASP A 390 88.13 75.78 -25.71
C ASP A 390 87.25 75.06 -24.66
N GLU A 391 87.49 75.29 -23.36
CA GLU A 391 86.62 74.79 -22.29
C GLU A 391 85.25 75.47 -22.34
N ASN A 392 85.11 76.73 -22.76
CA ASN A 392 83.80 77.37 -22.87
C ASN A 392 83.06 76.82 -24.09
N GLU A 393 83.71 76.59 -25.21
CA GLU A 393 83.12 75.86 -26.34
C GLU A 393 82.76 74.43 -25.95
N PHE A 394 83.62 73.72 -25.23
CA PHE A 394 83.34 72.38 -24.73
C PHE A 394 82.21 72.41 -23.67
N LYS A 395 82.20 73.36 -22.74
CA LYS A 395 81.12 73.57 -21.76
C LYS A 395 79.83 73.99 -22.45
N LEU A 396 79.88 74.74 -23.56
CA LEU A 396 78.70 75.14 -24.33
C LEU A 396 78.15 73.95 -25.12
N LYS A 397 78.99 73.21 -25.84
CA LYS A 397 78.63 71.96 -26.54
C LYS A 397 78.10 70.92 -25.54
N HIS A 398 78.79 70.70 -24.42
CA HIS A 398 78.35 69.82 -23.34
C HIS A 398 77.11 70.37 -22.59
N ALA A 399 76.89 71.68 -22.51
CA ALA A 399 75.65 72.25 -21.96
C ALA A 399 74.48 72.08 -22.94
N ILE A 400 74.71 72.21 -24.25
CA ILE A 400 73.73 71.93 -25.30
C ILE A 400 73.40 70.43 -25.28
N GLU A 401 74.40 69.54 -25.35
CA GLU A 401 74.20 68.08 -25.21
C GLU A 401 73.50 67.71 -23.90
N ARG A 402 73.86 68.34 -22.77
CA ARG A 402 73.18 68.11 -21.49
C ARG A 402 71.73 68.62 -21.54
N GLN A 403 71.45 69.76 -22.18
CA GLN A 403 70.08 70.25 -22.37
C GLN A 403 69.29 69.36 -23.33
N GLU A 404 69.92 68.81 -24.37
CA GLU A 404 69.30 67.87 -25.31
C GLU A 404 69.02 66.53 -24.63
N ARG A 405 69.95 65.99 -23.84
CA ARG A 405 69.71 64.80 -23.00
C ARG A 405 68.60 65.06 -21.98
N ILE A 406 68.60 66.19 -21.28
CA ILE A 406 67.51 66.57 -20.35
C ILE A 406 66.17 66.75 -21.09
N LYS A 407 66.16 67.24 -22.33
CA LYS A 407 64.95 67.32 -23.17
C LYS A 407 64.48 65.93 -23.56
N GLN A 408 65.37 65.07 -24.06
CA GLN A 408 65.07 63.68 -24.42
C GLN A 408 64.60 62.85 -23.22
N GLU A 409 65.22 63.01 -22.05
CA GLU A 409 64.79 62.40 -20.78
C GLU A 409 63.40 62.90 -20.34
N ARG A 410 63.10 64.19 -20.52
CA ARG A 410 61.77 64.75 -20.24
C ARG A 410 60.72 64.28 -21.25
N GLU A 411 61.05 64.23 -22.53
CA GLU A 411 60.19 63.74 -23.61
C GLU A 411 59.92 62.24 -23.44
N ALA A 412 60.93 61.45 -23.08
CA ALA A 412 60.79 60.04 -22.73
C ALA A 412 59.94 59.84 -21.46
N ALA A 413 60.17 60.62 -20.40
CA ALA A 413 59.36 60.54 -19.18
C ALA A 413 57.91 61.00 -19.38
N VAL A 414 57.65 61.92 -20.32
CA VAL A 414 56.29 62.30 -20.73
C VAL A 414 55.66 61.20 -21.60
N ALA A 415 56.42 60.56 -22.49
CA ALA A 415 55.94 59.43 -23.28
C ALA A 415 55.62 58.20 -22.42
N GLU A 416 56.45 57.91 -21.40
CA GLU A 416 56.23 56.85 -20.41
C GLU A 416 54.97 57.14 -19.59
N ARG A 417 54.76 58.37 -19.12
CA ARG A 417 53.51 58.77 -18.46
C ARG A 417 52.29 58.58 -19.35
N LEU A 418 52.37 59.00 -20.61
CA LEU A 418 51.30 58.81 -21.61
C LEU A 418 51.08 57.35 -22.03
N GLN A 419 52.02 56.45 -21.74
CA GLN A 419 51.84 55.00 -21.86
C GLN A 419 51.13 54.46 -20.62
N ASN A 420 51.64 54.78 -19.42
CA ASN A 420 51.04 54.37 -18.15
C ASN A 420 49.58 54.85 -18.02
N GLU A 421 49.28 56.10 -18.42
CA GLU A 421 47.90 56.63 -18.43
C GLU A 421 46.96 55.82 -19.35
N LYS A 422 47.47 55.28 -20.48
CA LYS A 422 46.69 54.42 -21.37
C LYS A 422 46.54 53.00 -20.85
N GLU A 423 47.53 52.50 -20.12
CA GLU A 423 47.46 51.21 -19.44
C GLU A 423 46.47 51.28 -18.28
N ASP A 424 46.51 52.33 -17.46
CA ASP A 424 45.52 52.61 -16.42
C ASP A 424 44.10 52.77 -17.01
N GLU A 425 43.93 53.51 -18.11
CA GLU A 425 42.64 53.62 -18.80
C GLU A 425 42.13 52.28 -19.35
N ALA A 426 43.02 51.42 -19.85
CA ALA A 426 42.68 50.09 -20.36
C ALA A 426 42.28 49.14 -19.22
N ASP A 427 43.01 49.15 -18.10
CA ASP A 427 42.69 48.35 -16.90
C ASP A 427 41.36 48.79 -16.28
N ILE A 428 41.10 50.10 -16.18
CA ILE A 428 39.80 50.63 -15.74
C ILE A 428 38.66 50.15 -16.66
N GLN A 429 38.86 50.15 -17.98
CA GLN A 429 37.87 49.63 -18.93
C GLN A 429 37.68 48.11 -18.80
N ALA A 430 38.75 47.35 -18.56
CA ALA A 430 38.69 45.92 -18.31
C ALA A 430 37.91 45.60 -17.03
N ASP A 431 38.16 46.33 -15.94
CA ASP A 431 37.43 46.21 -14.68
C ASP A 431 35.94 46.56 -14.81
N TYR A 432 35.60 47.61 -15.56
CA TYR A 432 34.20 47.88 -15.90
C TYR A 432 33.55 46.76 -16.73
N GLY A 433 34.30 46.15 -17.65
CA GLY A 433 33.87 44.96 -18.41
C GLY A 433 33.60 43.75 -17.50
N ILE A 434 34.48 43.50 -16.54
CA ILE A 434 34.36 42.42 -15.54
C ILE A 434 33.19 42.70 -14.57
N ALA A 435 33.00 43.94 -14.12
CA ALA A 435 31.89 44.33 -13.26
C ALA A 435 30.54 44.17 -13.99
N ARG A 436 30.48 44.56 -15.26
CA ARG A 436 29.28 44.44 -16.11
C ARG A 436 28.93 42.98 -16.39
N SER A 437 29.91 42.11 -16.68
CA SER A 437 29.66 40.68 -16.88
C SER A 437 29.15 40.02 -15.60
N LYS A 438 29.75 40.32 -14.44
CA LYS A 438 29.26 39.89 -13.11
C LYS A 438 27.81 40.32 -12.84
N GLN A 439 27.42 41.55 -13.20
CA GLN A 439 26.03 42.01 -13.08
C GLN A 439 25.08 41.21 -13.98
N VAL A 440 25.46 40.96 -15.24
CA VAL A 440 24.67 40.14 -16.18
C VAL A 440 24.48 38.71 -15.66
N GLU A 441 25.52 38.07 -15.10
CA GLU A 441 25.39 36.74 -14.49
C GLU A 441 24.52 36.76 -13.21
N LEU A 442 24.63 37.79 -12.38
CA LEU A 442 23.74 37.96 -11.21
C LEU A 442 22.28 38.13 -11.63
N ASP A 443 22.00 38.87 -12.70
CA ASP A 443 20.63 39.08 -13.18
C ASP A 443 20.06 37.83 -13.87
N LYS A 444 20.87 37.06 -14.59
CA LYS A 444 20.51 35.69 -15.04
C LYS A 444 20.16 34.78 -13.86
N LEU A 445 20.97 34.79 -12.80
CA LEU A 445 20.73 33.97 -11.59
C LEU A 445 19.45 34.41 -10.85
N LYS A 446 19.18 35.72 -10.74
CA LYS A 446 17.91 36.24 -10.22
C LYS A 446 16.72 35.82 -11.08
N ALA A 447 16.85 35.84 -12.40
CA ALA A 447 15.80 35.40 -13.32
C ALA A 447 15.50 33.90 -13.15
N ALA A 448 16.53 33.05 -13.16
CA ALA A 448 16.39 31.61 -12.91
C ALA A 448 15.76 31.31 -11.54
N HIS A 449 16.13 32.04 -10.49
CA HIS A 449 15.51 31.88 -9.16
C HIS A 449 14.03 32.31 -9.14
N ARG A 450 13.65 33.37 -9.88
CA ARG A 450 12.23 33.75 -10.06
C ARG A 450 11.46 32.68 -10.82
N GLU A 451 12.03 32.10 -11.86
CA GLU A 451 11.43 30.99 -12.60
C GLU A 451 11.23 29.75 -11.71
N GLN A 452 12.21 29.40 -10.87
CA GLN A 452 12.09 28.32 -9.89
C GLN A 452 10.98 28.58 -8.86
N ILE A 453 10.86 29.81 -8.34
CA ILE A 453 9.74 30.18 -7.45
C ILE A 453 8.40 29.97 -8.18
N LEU A 454 8.25 30.51 -9.39
CA LEU A 454 7.01 30.39 -10.18
C LEU A 454 6.68 28.92 -10.53
N GLN A 455 7.70 28.07 -10.76
CA GLN A 455 7.51 26.62 -10.94
C GLN A 455 7.01 25.98 -9.65
N HIS A 456 7.63 26.24 -8.50
CA HIS A 456 7.18 25.70 -7.22
C HIS A 456 5.80 26.23 -6.79
N GLU A 457 5.44 27.46 -7.12
CA GLU A 457 4.10 28.01 -6.91
C GLU A 457 3.06 27.30 -7.78
N LYS A 458 3.35 27.06 -9.07
CA LYS A 458 2.51 26.25 -9.96
C LYS A 458 2.35 24.82 -9.44
N GLU A 459 3.44 24.14 -9.07
CA GLU A 459 3.39 22.80 -8.46
C GLU A 459 2.55 22.78 -7.18
N ARG A 460 2.68 23.81 -6.33
CA ARG A 460 1.90 23.93 -5.09
C ARG A 460 0.42 24.15 -5.37
N ALA A 461 0.08 24.99 -6.35
CA ALA A 461 -1.29 25.22 -6.80
C ALA A 461 -1.89 23.94 -7.42
N GLU A 462 -1.15 23.22 -8.26
CA GLU A 462 -1.57 21.92 -8.81
C GLU A 462 -1.78 20.88 -7.71
N ARG A 463 -0.87 20.78 -6.74
CA ARG A 463 -1.03 19.86 -5.60
C ARG A 463 -2.25 20.22 -4.75
N ALA A 464 -2.55 21.50 -4.57
CA ALA A 464 -3.77 21.95 -3.89
C ALA A 464 -5.03 21.61 -4.70
N ALA A 465 -5.03 21.86 -6.01
CA ALA A 465 -6.14 21.52 -6.90
C ALA A 465 -6.39 20.00 -6.96
N ARG A 466 -5.34 19.17 -7.03
CA ARG A 466 -5.46 17.71 -6.97
C ARG A 466 -6.08 17.25 -5.66
N LYS A 467 -5.67 17.79 -4.52
CA LYS A 467 -6.29 17.50 -3.21
C LYS A 467 -7.77 17.86 -3.17
N ILE A 468 -8.16 19.02 -3.69
CA ILE A 468 -9.58 19.42 -3.76
C ILE A 468 -10.37 18.43 -4.63
N VAL A 469 -9.82 18.00 -5.77
CA VAL A 469 -10.46 17.00 -6.64
C VAL A 469 -10.53 15.62 -5.99
N GLU A 470 -9.49 15.21 -5.25
CA GLU A 470 -9.44 13.98 -4.45
C GLU A 470 -10.53 14.03 -3.36
N GLU A 471 -10.56 15.08 -2.53
CA GLU A 471 -11.58 15.33 -1.48
C GLU A 471 -13.01 15.36 -2.06
N GLU A 472 -13.23 16.04 -3.20
CA GLU A 472 -14.51 16.02 -3.91
C GLU A 472 -14.89 14.63 -4.42
N SER A 473 -13.92 13.83 -4.85
CA SER A 473 -14.15 12.47 -5.34
C SER A 473 -14.47 11.49 -4.20
N GLU A 474 -13.84 11.67 -3.05
CA GLU A 474 -14.12 10.94 -1.81
C GLU A 474 -15.52 11.28 -1.29
N LEU A 475 -15.89 12.57 -1.24
CA LEU A 475 -17.25 13.00 -0.86
C LEU A 475 -18.31 12.40 -1.81
N LYS A 476 -18.10 12.47 -3.13
CA LYS A 476 -19.00 11.85 -4.11
C LYS A 476 -19.04 10.32 -3.99
N ALA A 477 -17.97 9.67 -3.50
CA ALA A 477 -17.97 8.24 -3.22
C ALA A 477 -18.72 7.89 -1.93
N THR A 478 -18.61 8.72 -0.88
CA THR A 478 -19.41 8.54 0.35
C THR A 478 -20.90 8.79 0.09
N ASP A 479 -21.26 9.81 -0.69
CA ASP A 479 -22.65 10.08 -1.06
C ASP A 479 -23.27 8.90 -1.85
N ARG A 480 -22.49 8.30 -2.76
CA ARG A 480 -22.90 7.09 -3.49
C ARG A 480 -23.09 5.91 -2.54
N ALA A 481 -22.15 5.65 -1.64
CA ALA A 481 -22.29 4.57 -0.66
C ALA A 481 -23.48 4.77 0.29
N ASP A 482 -23.76 6.00 0.70
CA ASP A 482 -24.93 6.36 1.52
C ASP A 482 -26.23 6.13 0.74
N THR A 483 -26.33 6.57 -0.52
CA THR A 483 -27.51 6.34 -1.38
C THR A 483 -27.73 4.88 -1.76
N GLU A 484 -26.67 4.11 -1.99
CA GLU A 484 -26.72 2.65 -2.18
C GLU A 484 -27.23 1.94 -0.92
N PHE A 485 -26.74 2.35 0.27
CA PHE A 485 -27.21 1.82 1.56
C PHE A 485 -28.67 2.18 1.85
N GLU A 486 -29.08 3.43 1.61
CA GLU A 486 -30.46 3.89 1.77
C GLU A 486 -31.41 3.11 0.83
N ALA A 487 -31.03 2.93 -0.44
CA ALA A 487 -31.81 2.13 -1.39
C ALA A 487 -31.92 0.65 -0.97
N TYR A 488 -30.83 0.05 -0.49
CA TYR A 488 -30.82 -1.33 0.02
C TYR A 488 -31.72 -1.48 1.27
N ALA A 489 -31.61 -0.55 2.22
CA ALA A 489 -32.40 -0.56 3.45
C ALA A 489 -33.90 -0.33 3.18
N MET A 490 -34.24 0.57 2.26
CA MET A 490 -35.63 0.79 1.82
C MET A 490 -36.19 -0.41 1.06
N GLY A 491 -35.37 -1.08 0.25
CA GLY A 491 -35.67 -2.38 -0.36
C GLY A 491 -36.07 -3.42 0.69
N LEU A 492 -35.17 -3.69 1.65
CA LEU A 492 -35.43 -4.58 2.78
C LEU A 492 -36.71 -4.21 3.55
N ILE A 493 -36.91 -2.92 3.85
CA ILE A 493 -38.10 -2.42 4.54
C ILE A 493 -39.39 -2.75 3.78
N SER A 494 -39.38 -2.57 2.45
CA SER A 494 -40.53 -2.89 1.60
C SER A 494 -40.81 -4.39 1.50
N GLU A 495 -39.77 -5.22 1.36
CA GLU A 495 -39.89 -6.68 1.36
C GLU A 495 -40.41 -7.21 2.70
N TRP A 496 -39.91 -6.67 3.82
CA TRP A 496 -40.30 -7.11 5.17
C TRP A 496 -41.67 -6.60 5.59
N GLY A 497 -42.04 -5.39 5.16
CA GLY A 497 -43.41 -4.89 5.26
C GLY A 497 -44.40 -5.72 4.45
N ALA A 498 -44.04 -6.10 3.22
CA ALA A 498 -44.85 -6.98 2.37
C ALA A 498 -44.99 -8.40 2.95
N ALA A 499 -43.97 -8.89 3.67
CA ALA A 499 -44.03 -10.15 4.42
C ALA A 499 -44.86 -10.05 5.73
N GLY A 500 -45.43 -8.88 6.06
CA GLY A 500 -46.26 -8.67 7.25
C GLY A 500 -45.49 -8.64 8.58
N LYS A 501 -44.17 -8.40 8.54
CA LYS A 501 -43.29 -8.43 9.72
C LYS A 501 -43.08 -7.04 10.33
N ASP A 502 -42.67 -6.95 11.61
CA ASP A 502 -42.46 -5.65 12.24
C ASP A 502 -41.19 -4.95 11.72
N VAL A 503 -41.38 -3.84 11.03
CA VAL A 503 -40.34 -3.02 10.39
C VAL A 503 -39.70 -2.03 11.38
N LYS A 504 -40.29 -1.80 12.57
CA LYS A 504 -39.80 -0.81 13.56
C LYS A 504 -38.31 -0.94 13.93
N PRO A 505 -37.71 -2.14 14.07
CA PRO A 505 -36.28 -2.27 14.31
C PRO A 505 -35.43 -1.68 13.19
N LEU A 506 -35.79 -1.90 11.92
CA LEU A 506 -35.08 -1.39 10.74
C LEU A 506 -35.18 0.14 10.65
N LEU A 507 -36.37 0.68 10.87
CA LEU A 507 -36.61 2.14 10.92
C LEU A 507 -35.83 2.82 12.05
N ARG A 508 -35.59 2.12 13.16
CA ARG A 508 -34.75 2.64 14.26
C ARG A 508 -33.29 2.76 13.82
N VAL A 509 -32.72 1.74 13.16
CA VAL A 509 -31.33 1.77 12.66
C VAL A 509 -31.14 2.91 11.66
N LEU A 510 -32.05 3.08 10.69
CA LEU A 510 -31.99 4.21 9.76
C LEU A 510 -32.01 5.57 10.48
N ARG A 511 -32.90 5.75 11.46
CA ARG A 511 -32.96 6.99 12.23
C ARG A 511 -31.71 7.27 13.06
N GLN A 512 -31.05 6.24 13.57
CA GLN A 512 -29.78 6.39 14.29
C GLN A 512 -28.67 6.83 13.34
N GLU A 513 -28.49 6.17 12.20
CA GLU A 513 -27.50 6.56 11.19
C GLU A 513 -27.73 7.98 10.64
N HIS A 514 -28.99 8.40 10.43
CA HIS A 514 -29.29 9.79 10.05
C HIS A 514 -29.04 10.80 11.19
N GLY A 515 -29.21 10.40 12.46
CA GLY A 515 -28.99 11.25 13.62
C GLY A 515 -27.50 11.43 13.97
N ASP A 516 -26.69 10.39 13.72
CA ASP A 516 -25.24 10.40 13.92
C ASP A 516 -24.47 11.02 12.74
N ARG A 517 -25.17 11.52 11.70
CA ARG A 517 -24.61 12.45 10.70
C ARG A 517 -24.20 13.74 11.42
N LYS A 518 -22.95 13.77 11.92
CA LYS A 518 -22.28 15.03 12.29
C LYS A 518 -22.50 16.01 11.13
N PRO A 519 -23.00 17.24 11.39
CA PRO A 519 -23.09 18.23 10.33
C PRO A 519 -21.70 18.37 9.71
N PRO A 520 -21.60 18.51 8.37
CA PRO A 520 -20.30 18.64 7.72
C PRO A 520 -19.53 19.77 8.42
N PRO A 521 -18.24 19.54 8.78
CA PRO A 521 -17.45 20.59 9.42
C PRO A 521 -17.56 21.84 8.54
N PRO A 522 -17.92 23.01 9.10
CA PRO A 522 -18.36 24.16 8.32
C PRO A 522 -17.30 24.46 7.26
N ALA A 523 -17.70 24.28 5.98
CA ALA A 523 -16.80 24.15 4.84
C ALA A 523 -15.67 25.16 4.97
N ALA A 524 -14.44 24.66 5.20
CA ALA A 524 -13.38 25.38 5.88
C ALA A 524 -13.21 26.78 5.27
N SER A 525 -13.78 27.79 5.95
CA SER A 525 -14.06 29.09 5.34
C SER A 525 -12.78 29.66 4.77
N GLN A 526 -12.74 29.75 3.43
CA GLN A 526 -11.57 30.02 2.59
C GLN A 526 -10.47 30.73 3.36
N SER A 527 -9.46 29.96 3.77
CA SER A 527 -8.25 30.42 4.47
C SER A 527 -8.38 31.83 5.04
N ARG A 528 -9.06 31.97 6.19
CA ARG A 528 -8.78 33.12 7.06
C ARG A 528 -7.31 33.00 7.45
N THR A 529 -6.46 33.63 6.65
CA THR A 529 -5.08 33.95 6.96
C THR A 529 -5.13 34.91 8.13
N THR A 530 -5.37 34.36 9.32
CA THR A 530 -5.18 35.06 10.59
C THR A 530 -3.69 35.28 10.70
N ASP A 531 -3.25 36.37 10.09
CA ASP A 531 -1.86 36.79 10.06
C ASP A 531 -1.39 36.91 11.52
N SER A 532 -0.51 36.00 11.91
CA SER A 532 -0.03 35.88 13.28
C SER A 532 0.76 37.13 13.71
N PHE A 533 1.26 37.92 12.75
CA PHE A 533 1.86 39.22 13.02
C PHE A 533 0.84 40.30 13.42
N ALA A 534 -0.37 40.28 12.87
CA ALA A 534 -1.42 41.23 13.23
C ALA A 534 -1.86 41.07 14.70
N ARG A 535 -1.82 39.83 15.23
CA ARG A 535 -2.06 39.53 16.66
C ARG A 535 -0.96 40.04 17.60
N LEU A 536 0.24 40.31 17.08
CA LEU A 536 1.38 40.84 17.83
C LEU A 536 1.51 42.37 17.71
N GLY A 537 0.53 43.06 17.12
CA GLY A 537 0.54 44.51 16.91
C GLY A 537 1.52 44.98 15.82
N MET A 538 2.18 44.06 15.11
CA MET A 538 3.13 44.33 14.04
C MET A 538 2.40 44.57 12.71
N GLY A 539 1.60 45.63 12.64
CA GLY A 539 0.95 46.05 11.40
C GLY A 539 1.92 46.71 10.43
N TYR A 540 2.14 46.12 9.26
CA TYR A 540 2.87 46.78 8.17
C TYR A 540 2.04 47.93 7.61
N VAL A 541 2.51 49.16 7.79
CA VAL A 541 1.93 50.36 7.16
C VAL A 541 2.27 50.35 5.67
N THR A 542 1.38 49.81 4.85
CA THR A 542 1.48 49.91 3.39
C THR A 542 1.19 51.34 2.95
N ARG A 543 2.21 52.03 2.40
CA ARG A 543 2.04 53.31 1.69
C ARG A 543 1.31 53.11 0.36
N SER A 544 0.01 52.92 0.40
CA SER A 544 -0.87 53.07 -0.76
C SER A 544 -2.27 53.47 -0.30
N GLY A 545 -2.55 54.77 -0.31
CA GLY A 545 -3.91 55.26 -0.16
C GLY A 545 -4.68 54.98 -1.45
N ALA A 546 -5.60 54.02 -1.39
CA ALA A 546 -6.64 53.82 -2.39
C ALA A 546 -7.89 53.33 -1.67
N ILE A 547 -8.93 54.17 -1.63
CA ILE A 547 -10.26 53.81 -1.15
C ILE A 547 -11.07 53.37 -2.36
N ILE A 548 -11.37 52.07 -2.45
CA ILE A 548 -12.65 51.51 -2.95
C ILE A 548 -12.98 50.32 -2.05
#